data_AF-A0A5A7S103-F1
#
_entry.id   AF-A0A5A7S103-F1
#
_cell.length_a   1.000
_cell.length_b   1.000
_cell.length_c   1.000
_cell.angle_alpha   90.00
_cell.angle_beta   90.00
_cell.angle_gamma   90.00
#
_symmetry.space_group_name_H-M   'P 1'
#
loop_
_entity.id
_entity.type
_entity.pdbx_description
1 polymer ?
#
loop_
_entity_poly.entity_id
_entity_poly.type
_entity_poly.pdbx_seq_one_letter_code
_entity_poly.pdbx_strand_id
1 'polypeptide(L)'
;MNRLIEIGLALDNDLPHTRALFAVGEIDLAQVRVIIDAVVNVDPEVVAVLEKKLIRAAGTQNPSRLRQTARRWIAAHDPEGEKKRRERRVEDRDVRTRPTHDGVAFLDGLLPAAGAQALSMRLQEMANSVCAADPRTHAQRRADALVALADGTGFLRCTCGREDCGAPTSTAGTARKPLINVGVSLDTLLRVREHPGFLHGFGAVDADLARLLAADGRWKLIVDAAESESAVPDFGQDPLIYRLTAALQRWVRAQDGTCRFPGCT
;
A
#
# COMPACT_ATOMS: atom_id res chain seq x y z
N MET A 1 1.12 7.06 -16.94
CA MET A 1 1.94 7.21 -18.15
C MET A 1 2.81 5.97 -18.29
N ASN A 2 3.00 5.42 -19.49
CA ASN A 2 3.72 4.15 -19.68
C ASN A 2 5.23 4.34 -19.41
N ARG A 3 5.79 3.56 -18.47
CA ARG A 3 7.18 3.65 -18.03
C ARG A 3 8.20 3.53 -19.17
N LEU A 4 7.86 2.81 -20.25
CA LEU A 4 8.73 2.68 -21.42
C LEU A 4 8.80 3.97 -22.25
N ILE A 5 7.71 4.76 -22.27
CA ILE A 5 7.68 6.06 -22.96
C ILE A 5 8.56 7.07 -22.21
N GLU A 6 8.48 7.10 -20.88
CA GLU A 6 9.37 7.93 -20.04
C GLU A 6 10.84 7.61 -20.31
N ILE A 7 11.18 6.32 -20.40
CA ILE A 7 12.54 5.87 -20.71
C ILE A 7 12.98 6.36 -22.09
N GLY A 8 12.13 6.18 -23.11
CA GLY A 8 12.42 6.62 -24.46
C GLY A 8 12.68 8.13 -24.55
N LEU A 9 11.83 8.95 -23.92
CA LEU A 9 11.96 10.40 -23.91
C LEU A 9 13.24 10.87 -23.20
N ALA A 10 13.59 10.27 -22.06
CA ALA A 10 14.81 10.62 -21.33
C ALA A 10 16.08 10.31 -22.12
N LEU A 11 16.11 9.18 -22.83
CA LEU A 11 17.23 8.79 -23.70
C LEU A 11 17.37 9.68 -24.93
N ASP A 12 16.25 10.20 -25.46
CA ASP A 12 16.25 11.04 -26.66
C ASP A 12 16.69 12.48 -26.34
N ASN A 13 16.21 13.05 -25.23
CA ASN A 13 16.38 14.47 -24.91
C ASN A 13 17.54 14.77 -23.94
N ASP A 14 17.73 13.93 -22.92
CA ASP A 14 18.55 14.31 -21.75
C ASP A 14 19.83 13.47 -21.60
N LEU A 15 19.87 12.26 -22.19
CA LEU A 15 20.91 11.26 -21.96
C LEU A 15 21.50 10.66 -23.25
N PRO A 16 22.16 11.47 -24.10
CA PRO A 16 22.65 11.03 -25.40
C PRO A 16 23.77 9.97 -25.31
N HIS A 17 24.62 10.00 -24.28
CA HIS A 17 25.70 9.00 -24.13
C HIS A 17 25.15 7.68 -23.61
N THR A 18 24.19 7.73 -22.70
CA THR A 18 23.49 6.55 -22.18
C THR A 18 22.74 5.85 -23.31
N ARG A 19 22.07 6.62 -24.18
CA ARG A 19 21.41 6.10 -25.39
C ARG A 19 22.40 5.37 -26.30
N ALA A 20 23.55 5.97 -26.57
CA ALA A 20 24.56 5.38 -27.44
C ALA A 20 25.03 4.01 -26.92
N LEU A 21 25.36 3.91 -25.63
CA LEU A 21 25.81 2.65 -25.01
C LEU A 21 24.70 1.59 -24.94
N PHE A 22 23.47 2.01 -24.68
CA PHE A 22 22.34 1.10 -24.67
C PHE A 22 22.05 0.52 -26.07
N ALA A 23 22.17 1.35 -27.11
CA ALA A 23 21.94 0.94 -28.49
C ALA A 23 22.96 -0.12 -28.98
N VAL A 24 24.20 -0.06 -28.50
CA VAL A 24 25.25 -1.06 -28.81
C VAL A 24 25.26 -2.25 -27.83
N GLY A 25 24.41 -2.24 -26.80
CA GLY A 25 24.29 -3.34 -25.83
C GLY A 25 25.39 -3.38 -24.76
N GLU A 26 26.15 -2.30 -24.57
CA GLU A 26 27.19 -2.23 -23.53
C GLU A 26 26.63 -2.05 -22.12
N ILE A 27 25.41 -1.52 -22.01
CA ILE A 27 24.66 -1.42 -20.76
C ILE A 27 23.28 -2.05 -20.94
N ASP A 28 22.76 -2.64 -19.86
CA ASP A 28 21.44 -3.27 -19.89
C ASP A 28 20.30 -2.30 -19.49
N LEU A 29 19.05 -2.73 -19.68
CA LEU A 29 17.88 -1.93 -19.33
C LEU A 29 17.80 -1.62 -17.83
N ALA A 30 18.33 -2.48 -16.95
CA ALA A 30 18.31 -2.25 -15.51
C ALA A 30 19.25 -1.10 -15.12
N GLN A 31 20.43 -1.02 -15.74
CA GLN A 31 21.38 0.07 -15.57
C GLN A 31 20.84 1.38 -16.15
N VAL A 32 20.24 1.34 -17.35
CA VAL A 32 19.57 2.51 -17.96
C VAL A 32 18.50 3.07 -17.03
N ARG A 33 17.64 2.21 -16.47
CA ARG A 33 16.62 2.63 -15.49
C ARG A 33 17.23 3.32 -14.28
N VAL A 34 18.34 2.80 -13.75
CA VAL A 34 19.05 3.41 -12.62
C VAL A 34 19.58 4.80 -12.98
N ILE A 35 20.18 4.96 -14.16
CA ILE A 35 20.72 6.25 -14.61
C ILE A 35 19.59 7.28 -14.76
N ILE A 36 18.52 6.91 -15.46
CA ILE A 36 17.35 7.77 -15.66
C ILE A 36 16.76 8.19 -14.31
N ASP A 37 16.47 7.23 -13.42
CA ASP A 37 15.90 7.50 -12.09
C ASP A 37 16.79 8.41 -11.23
N ALA A 38 18.10 8.37 -11.45
CA ALA A 38 19.04 9.21 -10.74
C ALA A 38 18.96 10.67 -11.23
N VAL A 39 18.85 10.90 -12.54
CA VAL A 39 18.90 12.25 -13.12
C VAL A 39 17.54 12.95 -13.22
N VAL A 40 16.43 12.27 -12.88
CA VAL A 40 15.09 12.88 -12.88
C VAL A 40 15.06 14.15 -12.01
N ASN A 41 14.58 15.26 -12.59
CA ASN A 41 14.48 16.58 -11.95
C ASN A 41 15.84 17.14 -11.45
N VAL A 42 16.96 16.71 -12.04
CA VAL A 42 18.29 17.32 -11.85
C VAL A 42 18.49 18.37 -12.93
N ASP A 43 19.20 19.44 -12.61
CA ASP A 43 19.53 20.49 -13.57
C ASP A 43 20.25 19.90 -14.81
N PRO A 44 19.83 20.21 -16.04
CA PRO A 44 20.44 19.68 -17.27
C PRO A 44 21.95 19.86 -17.34
N GLU A 45 22.50 20.96 -16.80
CA GLU A 45 23.95 21.19 -16.78
C GLU A 45 24.66 20.17 -15.87
N VAL A 46 24.06 19.86 -14.72
CA VAL A 46 24.58 18.85 -13.78
C VAL A 46 24.44 17.44 -14.39
N VAL A 47 23.34 17.16 -15.09
CA VAL A 47 23.13 15.89 -15.79
C VAL A 47 24.23 15.65 -16.82
N ALA A 48 24.55 16.65 -17.66
CA ALA A 48 25.59 16.51 -18.68
C ALA A 48 26.97 16.18 -18.10
N VAL A 49 27.29 16.70 -16.92
CA VAL A 49 28.55 16.39 -16.19
C VAL A 49 28.50 15.00 -15.56
N LEU A 50 27.38 14.63 -14.95
CA LEU A 50 27.23 13.36 -14.25
C LEU A 50 27.05 12.16 -15.19
N GLU A 51 26.43 12.34 -16.35
CA GLU A 51 26.16 11.27 -17.31
C GLU A 51 27.45 10.50 -17.64
N LYS A 52 28.52 11.22 -17.99
CA LYS A 52 29.82 10.62 -18.34
C LYS A 52 30.43 9.81 -17.19
N LYS A 53 30.22 10.22 -15.94
CA LYS A 53 30.68 9.48 -14.76
C LYS A 53 29.81 8.24 -14.53
N LEU A 54 28.49 8.39 -14.68
CA LEU A 54 27.51 7.33 -14.46
C LEU A 54 27.66 6.18 -15.46
N ILE A 55 27.91 6.48 -16.74
CA ILE A 55 28.13 5.43 -17.75
C ILE A 55 29.41 4.62 -17.50
N ARG A 56 30.50 5.27 -17.03
CA ARG A 56 31.73 4.56 -16.64
C ARG A 56 31.50 3.66 -15.43
N ALA A 57 30.69 4.12 -14.47
CA ALA A 57 30.30 3.29 -13.34
C ALA A 57 29.38 2.14 -13.77
N ALA A 58 28.47 2.36 -14.71
CA ALA A 58 27.59 1.31 -15.23
C ALA A 58 28.39 0.16 -15.88
N GLY A 59 29.42 0.45 -16.66
CA GLY A 59 30.27 -0.59 -17.25
C GLY A 59 31.02 -1.49 -16.25
N THR A 60 31.09 -1.10 -14.97
CA THR A 60 31.86 -1.83 -13.94
C THR A 60 31.04 -2.26 -12.71
N GLN A 61 29.83 -1.74 -12.54
CA GLN A 61 29.01 -1.94 -11.34
C GLN A 61 27.66 -2.57 -11.66
N ASN A 62 27.19 -3.42 -10.75
CA ASN A 62 25.81 -3.91 -10.79
C ASN A 62 24.81 -2.77 -10.50
N PRO A 63 23.52 -2.93 -10.87
CA PRO A 63 22.50 -1.88 -10.72
C PRO A 63 22.33 -1.34 -9.29
N SER A 64 22.51 -2.18 -8.27
CA SER A 64 22.37 -1.77 -6.87
C SER A 64 23.50 -0.83 -6.44
N ARG A 65 24.75 -1.18 -6.76
CA ARG A 65 25.91 -0.32 -6.49
C ARG A 65 25.86 0.96 -7.32
N LEU A 66 25.49 0.87 -8.60
CA LEU A 66 25.32 2.03 -9.47
C LEU A 66 24.31 3.02 -8.87
N ARG A 67 23.18 2.53 -8.35
CA ARG A 67 22.16 3.38 -7.71
C ARG A 67 22.71 4.14 -6.50
N GLN A 68 23.52 3.47 -5.68
CA GLN A 68 24.14 4.10 -4.50
C GLN A 68 25.19 5.14 -4.91
N THR A 69 26.03 4.82 -5.90
CA THR A 69 27.02 5.72 -6.48
C THR A 69 26.36 6.97 -7.07
N ALA A 70 25.31 6.78 -7.86
CA ALA A 70 24.58 7.85 -8.51
C ALA A 70 23.97 8.82 -7.49
N ARG A 71 23.24 8.30 -6.49
CA ARG A 71 22.67 9.12 -5.41
C ARG A 71 23.73 9.96 -4.71
N ARG A 72 24.89 9.36 -4.38
CA ARG A 72 26.00 10.07 -3.73
C ARG A 72 26.55 11.20 -4.61
N TRP A 73 26.73 10.97 -5.91
CA TRP A 73 27.26 12.00 -6.80
C TRP A 73 26.29 13.13 -7.04
N ILE A 74 24.99 12.83 -7.19
CA ILE A 74 23.95 13.86 -7.35
C ILE A 74 23.86 14.73 -6.10
N ALA A 75 23.80 14.14 -4.91
CA ALA A 75 23.78 14.89 -3.65
C ALA A 75 24.99 15.82 -3.50
N ALA A 76 26.16 15.41 -4.01
CA ALA A 76 27.38 16.23 -3.95
C ALA A 76 27.42 17.38 -4.97
N HIS A 77 26.80 17.24 -6.14
CA HIS A 77 26.85 18.25 -7.21
C HIS A 77 25.62 19.17 -7.24
N ASP A 78 24.51 18.77 -6.60
CA ASP A 78 23.27 19.53 -6.56
C ASP A 78 22.56 19.40 -5.19
N PRO A 79 23.17 19.92 -4.11
CA PRO A 79 22.58 19.85 -2.77
C PRO A 79 21.30 20.70 -2.65
N GLU A 80 21.23 21.85 -3.33
CA GLU A 80 20.06 22.73 -3.32
C GLU A 80 18.91 22.16 -4.16
N GLY A 81 19.20 21.56 -5.32
CA GLY A 81 18.19 20.84 -6.09
C GLY A 81 17.74 19.56 -5.39
N GLU A 82 18.61 18.87 -4.65
CA GLU A 82 18.18 17.74 -3.80
C GLU A 82 17.20 18.21 -2.72
N LYS A 83 17.49 19.33 -2.06
CA LYS A 83 16.60 19.95 -1.07
C LYS A 83 15.25 20.31 -1.67
N LYS A 84 15.23 21.03 -2.80
CA LYS A 84 14.00 21.42 -3.51
C LYS A 84 13.20 20.20 -4.00
N ARG A 85 13.87 19.18 -4.56
CA ARG A 85 13.24 17.91 -4.96
C ARG A 85 12.61 17.19 -3.78
N ARG A 86 13.30 17.14 -2.63
CA ARG A 86 12.76 16.53 -1.41
C ARG A 86 11.53 17.30 -0.93
N GLU A 87 11.60 18.63 -0.86
CA GLU A 87 10.47 19.48 -0.43
C GLU A 87 9.24 19.25 -1.31
N ARG A 88 9.40 19.27 -2.63
CA ARG A 88 8.30 18.97 -3.58
C ARG A 88 7.76 17.54 -3.41
N ARG A 89 8.63 16.53 -3.31
CA ARG A 89 8.21 15.13 -3.15
C ARG A 89 7.55 14.83 -1.81
N VAL A 90 7.83 15.63 -0.78
CA VAL A 90 7.10 15.56 0.50
C VAL A 90 5.67 16.04 0.32
N GLU A 91 5.39 16.98 -0.59
CA GLU A 91 4.01 17.39 -0.91
C GLU A 91 3.23 16.27 -1.61
N ASP A 92 3.90 15.45 -2.43
CA ASP A 92 3.34 14.26 -3.08
C ASP A 92 3.16 13.04 -2.14
N ARG A 93 3.39 13.20 -0.83
CA ARG A 93 3.29 12.08 0.13
C ARG A 93 1.87 11.52 0.16
N ASP A 94 1.77 10.21 0.05
CA ASP A 94 0.48 9.51 -0.04
C ASP A 94 0.66 8.03 0.32
N VAL A 95 -0.41 7.38 0.76
CA VAL A 95 -0.48 5.94 1.00
C VAL A 95 -1.70 5.40 0.28
N ARG A 96 -1.49 4.45 -0.63
CA ARG A 96 -2.53 3.88 -1.49
C ARG A 96 -2.67 2.40 -1.25
N THR A 97 -3.92 1.95 -1.33
CA THR A 97 -4.25 0.52 -1.38
C THR A 97 -4.66 0.17 -2.79
N ARG A 98 -4.06 -0.88 -3.36
CA ARG A 98 -4.40 -1.43 -4.68
C ARG A 98 -4.85 -2.88 -4.50
N PRO A 99 -6.16 -3.15 -4.64
CA PRO A 99 -6.67 -4.52 -4.65
C PRO A 99 -5.99 -5.35 -5.75
N THR A 100 -5.81 -6.64 -5.48
CA THR A 100 -5.36 -7.63 -6.48
C THR A 100 -6.31 -8.83 -6.50
N HIS A 101 -6.04 -9.81 -7.37
CA HIS A 101 -6.74 -11.11 -7.30
C HIS A 101 -6.42 -11.85 -5.99
N ASP A 102 -7.22 -12.85 -5.66
CA ASP A 102 -6.99 -13.79 -4.53
C ASP A 102 -7.16 -13.20 -3.12
N GLY A 103 -8.00 -12.18 -2.96
CA GLY A 103 -8.36 -11.66 -1.63
C GLY A 103 -7.23 -10.89 -0.93
N VAL A 104 -6.17 -10.54 -1.65
CA VAL A 104 -5.03 -9.76 -1.14
C VAL A 104 -4.91 -8.41 -1.84
N ALA A 105 -4.32 -7.42 -1.16
CA ALA A 105 -4.10 -6.08 -1.68
C ALA A 105 -2.66 -5.63 -1.44
N PHE A 106 -2.14 -4.80 -2.35
CA PHE A 106 -0.92 -4.05 -2.09
C PHE A 106 -1.23 -2.77 -1.32
N LEU A 107 -0.44 -2.50 -0.28
CA LEU A 107 -0.36 -1.19 0.35
C LEU A 107 1.02 -0.61 0.07
N ASP A 108 1.07 0.50 -0.65
CA ASP A 108 2.31 1.21 -0.96
C ASP A 108 2.15 2.71 -0.75
N GLY A 109 3.25 3.38 -0.41
CA GLY A 109 3.20 4.80 -0.08
C GLY A 109 4.53 5.51 -0.22
N LEU A 110 4.43 6.79 -0.56
CA LEU A 110 5.53 7.72 -0.54
C LEU A 110 5.50 8.47 0.79
N LEU A 111 6.51 8.21 1.63
CA LEU A 111 6.65 8.80 2.95
C LEU A 111 7.91 9.67 3.01
N PRO A 112 7.93 10.74 3.83
CA PRO A 112 9.17 11.39 4.20
C PRO A 112 10.18 10.37 4.75
N ALA A 113 11.46 10.48 4.35
CA ALA A 113 12.47 9.45 4.64
C ALA A 113 12.56 9.07 6.12
N ALA A 114 12.50 10.04 7.02
CA ALA A 114 12.51 9.80 8.47
C ALA A 114 11.29 9.00 8.93
N GLY A 115 10.08 9.33 8.44
CA GLY A 115 8.86 8.60 8.75
C GLY A 115 8.85 7.19 8.18
N ALA A 116 9.34 7.01 6.96
CA ALA A 116 9.47 5.69 6.34
C ALA A 116 10.43 4.78 7.11
N GLN A 117 11.57 5.31 7.56
CA GLN A 117 12.54 4.60 8.39
C GLN A 117 11.97 4.26 9.76
N ALA A 118 11.31 5.20 10.44
CA ALA A 118 10.65 4.97 11.71
C ALA A 118 9.61 3.83 11.61
N LEU A 119 8.75 3.87 10.58
CA LEU A 119 7.79 2.80 10.31
C LEU A 119 8.50 1.47 10.06
N SER A 120 9.51 1.43 9.19
CA SER A 120 10.24 0.20 8.87
C SER A 120 10.91 -0.41 10.10
N MET A 121 11.55 0.41 10.94
CA MET A 121 12.16 -0.04 12.19
C MET A 121 11.13 -0.58 13.17
N ARG A 122 9.96 0.08 13.28
CA ARG A 122 8.89 -0.41 14.16
C ARG A 122 8.34 -1.76 13.71
N LEU A 123 8.11 -1.94 12.40
CA LEU A 123 7.67 -3.22 11.85
C LEU A 123 8.73 -4.31 12.06
N GLN A 124 10.01 -3.96 11.94
CA GLN A 124 11.12 -4.88 12.20
C GLN A 124 11.18 -5.32 13.66
N GLU A 125 11.03 -4.38 14.59
CA GLU A 125 10.97 -4.64 16.03
C GLU A 125 9.83 -5.60 16.38
N MET A 126 8.62 -5.33 15.87
CA MET A 126 7.45 -6.19 16.06
C MET A 126 7.61 -7.58 15.42
N ALA A 127 8.19 -7.66 14.22
CA ALA A 127 8.44 -8.94 13.57
C ALA A 127 9.47 -9.80 14.32
N ASN A 128 10.37 -9.17 15.07
CA ASN A 128 11.40 -9.83 15.86
C ASN A 128 10.95 -10.14 17.30
N SER A 129 9.78 -9.68 17.74
CA SER A 129 9.29 -9.92 19.11
C SER A 129 8.69 -11.32 19.32
N VAL A 130 8.49 -12.10 18.25
CA VAL A 130 8.03 -13.49 18.37
C VAL A 130 9.20 -14.44 18.58
N CYS A 131 8.94 -15.65 19.10
CA CYS A 131 10.00 -16.62 19.35
C CYS A 131 10.55 -17.24 18.05
N ALA A 132 11.70 -17.91 18.15
CA ALA A 132 12.34 -18.56 17.00
C ALA A 132 11.50 -19.70 16.40
N ALA A 133 10.59 -20.29 17.16
CA ALA A 133 9.71 -21.39 16.72
C ALA A 133 8.41 -20.90 16.05
N ASP A 134 8.22 -19.59 15.89
CA ASP A 134 7.07 -19.06 15.17
C ASP A 134 7.12 -19.48 13.69
N PRO A 135 6.07 -20.16 13.17
CA PRO A 135 6.11 -20.77 11.84
C PRO A 135 6.11 -19.75 10.70
N ARG A 136 5.78 -18.48 10.97
CA ARG A 136 5.72 -17.44 9.94
C ARG A 136 7.12 -17.02 9.53
N THR A 137 7.30 -16.75 8.24
CA THR A 137 8.51 -16.11 7.71
C THR A 137 8.65 -14.68 8.22
N HIS A 138 9.87 -14.13 8.17
CA HIS A 138 10.11 -12.75 8.56
C HIS A 138 9.25 -11.74 7.76
N ALA A 139 9.06 -11.99 6.46
CA ALA A 139 8.22 -11.16 5.61
C ALA A 139 6.73 -11.20 6.03
N GLN A 140 6.20 -12.40 6.33
CA GLN A 140 4.83 -12.56 6.84
C GLN A 140 4.65 -11.83 8.18
N ARG A 141 5.60 -11.97 9.12
CA ARG A 141 5.57 -11.24 10.39
C ARG A 141 5.58 -9.72 10.20
N ARG A 142 6.35 -9.20 9.23
CA ARG A 142 6.32 -7.76 8.91
C ARG A 142 4.97 -7.30 8.35
N ALA A 143 4.31 -8.12 7.54
CA ALA A 143 2.97 -7.83 7.04
C ALA A 143 1.95 -7.82 8.19
N ASP A 144 1.96 -8.85 9.05
CA ASP A 144 1.12 -8.93 10.24
C ASP A 144 1.37 -7.75 11.18
N ALA A 145 2.63 -7.34 11.34
CA ALA A 145 3.00 -6.22 12.21
C ALA A 145 2.40 -4.90 11.72
N LEU A 146 2.26 -4.73 10.41
CA LEU A 146 1.64 -3.54 9.82
C LEU A 146 0.14 -3.51 10.12
N VAL A 147 -0.54 -4.65 10.06
CA VAL A 147 -1.94 -4.79 10.44
C VAL A 147 -2.13 -4.50 11.94
N ALA A 148 -1.29 -5.10 12.79
CA ALA A 148 -1.30 -4.89 14.25
C ALA A 148 -0.96 -3.43 14.63
N LEU A 149 -0.18 -2.72 13.82
CA LEU A 149 0.06 -1.30 14.04
C LEU A 149 -1.18 -0.46 13.69
N ALA A 150 -1.89 -0.82 12.62
CA ALA A 150 -3.07 -0.10 12.14
C ALA A 150 -4.32 -0.32 13.03
N ASP A 151 -4.51 -1.53 13.54
CA ASP A 151 -5.59 -1.88 14.47
C ASP A 151 -5.39 -1.32 15.89
N GLY A 152 -4.18 -0.82 16.19
CA GLY A 152 -3.82 -0.19 17.45
C GLY A 152 -3.35 -1.15 18.54
N THR A 153 -3.24 -2.45 18.26
CA THR A 153 -2.72 -3.42 19.22
C THR A 153 -1.22 -3.25 19.45
N GLY A 154 -0.48 -2.99 18.37
CA GLY A 154 0.94 -2.61 18.41
C GLY A 154 1.92 -3.74 18.74
N PHE A 155 1.49 -5.01 18.75
CA PHE A 155 2.37 -6.18 18.90
C PHE A 155 1.84 -7.40 18.15
N LEU A 156 2.70 -8.39 17.95
CA LEU A 156 2.34 -9.69 17.38
C LEU A 156 2.21 -10.76 18.46
N ARG A 157 1.09 -11.49 18.45
CA ARG A 157 0.99 -12.75 19.18
C ARG A 157 1.80 -13.81 18.44
N CYS A 158 2.68 -14.51 19.15
CA CYS A 158 3.43 -15.63 18.59
C CYS A 158 2.49 -16.81 18.30
N THR A 159 2.69 -17.50 17.18
CA THR A 159 1.86 -18.63 16.73
C THR A 159 2.60 -19.97 16.78
N CYS A 160 3.64 -20.08 17.62
CA CYS A 160 4.44 -21.30 17.76
C CYS A 160 3.72 -22.49 18.43
N GLY A 161 2.53 -22.28 19.00
CA GLY A 161 1.73 -23.34 19.63
C GLY A 161 2.25 -23.89 20.96
N ARG A 162 3.30 -23.30 21.54
CA ARG A 162 3.85 -23.71 22.84
C ARG A 162 3.15 -22.97 23.98
N GLU A 163 2.78 -23.68 25.04
CA GLU A 163 2.18 -23.09 26.24
C GLU A 163 3.18 -22.17 26.97
N ASP A 164 4.43 -22.60 27.12
CA ASP A 164 5.52 -21.81 27.71
C ASP A 164 6.29 -21.00 26.66
N CYS A 165 5.57 -20.22 25.85
CA CYS A 165 6.21 -19.35 24.87
C CYS A 165 6.91 -18.18 25.57
N GLY A 166 8.24 -18.11 25.47
CA GLY A 166 9.02 -16.98 25.99
C GLY A 166 8.86 -15.66 25.19
N ALA A 167 7.96 -15.61 24.20
CA ALA A 167 7.67 -14.37 23.50
C ALA A 167 6.90 -13.41 24.44
N PRO A 168 7.25 -12.12 24.46
CA PRO A 168 6.52 -11.12 25.23
C PRO A 168 5.03 -11.16 24.89
N THR A 169 4.21 -11.49 25.88
CA THR A 169 2.76 -11.39 25.80
C THR A 169 2.36 -10.03 26.35
N SER A 170 2.39 -9.01 25.51
CA SER A 170 1.88 -7.69 25.89
C SER A 170 0.35 -7.71 25.92
N THR A 171 -0.26 -7.10 26.93
CA THR A 171 -1.67 -6.71 26.87
C THR A 171 -1.80 -5.44 26.04
N ALA A 172 -2.48 -5.56 24.92
CA ALA A 172 -2.60 -4.53 23.89
C ALA A 172 -3.25 -3.27 24.42
N GLY A 173 -2.93 -2.14 23.78
CA GLY A 173 -3.92 -1.08 23.65
C GLY A 173 -5.21 -1.67 23.07
N THR A 174 -6.36 -1.20 23.54
CA THR A 174 -7.66 -1.68 23.06
C THR A 174 -7.71 -1.59 21.53
N ALA A 175 -7.84 -2.75 20.87
CA ALA A 175 -7.98 -2.80 19.42
C ALA A 175 -9.08 -1.84 18.99
N ARG A 176 -8.81 -1.06 17.94
CA ARG A 176 -9.77 -0.09 17.41
C ARG A 176 -11.04 -0.81 16.97
N LYS A 177 -12.17 -0.11 17.09
CA LYS A 177 -13.47 -0.61 16.59
C LYS A 177 -13.34 -1.00 15.10
N PRO A 178 -14.16 -1.97 14.61
CA PRO A 178 -14.00 -2.53 13.27
C PRO A 178 -13.91 -1.44 12.20
N LEU A 179 -12.82 -1.47 11.42
CA LEU A 179 -12.53 -0.53 10.35
C LEU A 179 -13.03 -1.02 8.98
N ILE A 180 -13.48 -2.27 8.90
CA ILE A 180 -13.93 -2.93 7.67
C ILE A 180 -15.39 -3.36 7.80
N ASN A 181 -16.11 -3.27 6.68
CA ASN A 181 -17.46 -3.81 6.53
C ASN A 181 -17.42 -4.94 5.50
N VAL A 182 -18.01 -6.08 5.84
CA VAL A 182 -18.15 -7.23 4.94
C VAL A 182 -19.64 -7.46 4.69
N GLY A 183 -20.03 -7.46 3.42
CA GLY A 183 -21.34 -7.92 2.95
C GLY A 183 -21.21 -9.35 2.49
N VAL A 184 -22.08 -10.23 2.96
CA VAL A 184 -22.10 -11.63 2.55
C VAL A 184 -23.53 -12.14 2.64
N SER A 185 -23.95 -12.93 1.66
CA SER A 185 -25.30 -13.48 1.64
C SER A 185 -25.48 -14.54 2.72
N LEU A 186 -26.70 -14.64 3.24
CA LEU A 186 -27.00 -15.55 4.36
C LEU A 186 -26.77 -17.02 3.97
N ASP A 187 -27.07 -17.40 2.72
CA ASP A 187 -26.81 -18.74 2.19
C ASP A 187 -25.32 -19.06 2.07
N THR A 188 -24.47 -18.09 1.71
CA THR A 188 -23.00 -18.24 1.74
C THR A 188 -22.48 -18.42 3.16
N LEU A 189 -23.00 -17.63 4.09
CA LEU A 189 -22.66 -17.75 5.51
C LEU A 189 -23.03 -19.12 6.08
N LEU A 190 -24.21 -19.62 5.72
CA LEU A 190 -24.72 -20.92 6.13
C LEU A 190 -24.11 -22.09 5.36
N ARG A 191 -23.14 -21.84 4.46
CA ARG A 191 -22.52 -22.86 3.59
C ARG A 191 -23.53 -23.62 2.73
N VAL A 192 -24.68 -23.00 2.42
CA VAL A 192 -25.69 -23.52 1.49
C VAL A 192 -25.26 -23.25 0.05
N ARG A 193 -24.57 -22.13 -0.18
CA ARG A 193 -23.96 -21.76 -1.46
C ARG A 193 -22.57 -21.18 -1.24
N GLU A 194 -21.83 -21.00 -2.34
CA GLU A 194 -20.48 -20.41 -2.34
C GLU A 194 -20.47 -19.11 -3.18
N HIS A 195 -21.47 -18.26 -3.00
CA HIS A 195 -21.47 -16.93 -3.63
C HIS A 195 -20.37 -16.06 -2.99
N PRO A 196 -19.66 -15.23 -3.77
CA PRO A 196 -18.63 -14.35 -3.24
C PRO A 196 -19.21 -13.36 -2.22
N GLY A 197 -18.42 -13.03 -1.21
CA GLY A 197 -18.69 -11.90 -0.33
C GLY A 197 -18.17 -10.59 -0.93
N PHE A 198 -18.43 -9.48 -0.24
CA PHE A 198 -18.00 -8.15 -0.60
C PHE A 198 -17.30 -7.49 0.60
N LEU A 199 -16.04 -7.10 0.42
CA LEU A 199 -15.28 -6.34 1.40
C LEU A 199 -15.24 -4.86 0.98
N HIS A 200 -15.81 -3.98 1.82
CA HIS A 200 -15.91 -2.56 1.52
C HIS A 200 -14.53 -1.92 1.28
N GLY A 201 -14.35 -1.26 0.13
CA GLY A 201 -13.08 -0.66 -0.29
C GLY A 201 -12.10 -1.62 -0.96
N PHE A 202 -12.40 -2.92 -0.99
CA PHE A 202 -11.62 -3.94 -1.69
C PHE A 202 -12.37 -4.49 -2.91
N GLY A 203 -13.65 -4.85 -2.75
CA GLY A 203 -14.47 -5.48 -3.77
C GLY A 203 -14.88 -6.90 -3.39
N ALA A 204 -15.10 -7.74 -4.40
CA ALA A 204 -15.51 -9.13 -4.18
C ALA A 204 -14.38 -9.96 -3.54
N VAL A 205 -14.74 -10.79 -2.57
CA VAL A 205 -13.88 -11.77 -1.90
C VAL A 205 -14.52 -13.14 -2.00
N ASP A 206 -13.71 -14.19 -1.96
CA ASP A 206 -14.25 -15.55 -1.93
C ASP A 206 -15.06 -15.80 -0.64
N ALA A 207 -15.88 -16.84 -0.69
CA ALA A 207 -16.79 -17.19 0.39
C ALA A 207 -16.06 -17.60 1.68
N ASP A 208 -14.88 -18.22 1.59
CA ASP A 208 -14.10 -18.61 2.77
C ASP A 208 -13.52 -17.39 3.47
N LEU A 209 -12.93 -16.45 2.72
CA LEU A 209 -12.44 -15.19 3.27
C LEU A 209 -13.58 -14.35 3.86
N ALA A 210 -14.74 -14.30 3.19
CA ALA A 210 -15.92 -13.61 3.71
C ALA A 210 -16.36 -14.19 5.07
N ARG A 211 -16.42 -15.52 5.20
CA ARG A 211 -16.75 -16.22 6.46
C ARG A 211 -15.70 -15.98 7.54
N LEU A 212 -14.41 -16.02 7.17
CA LEU A 212 -13.31 -15.75 8.10
C LEU A 212 -13.41 -14.34 8.69
N LEU A 213 -13.63 -13.33 7.85
CA LEU A 213 -13.79 -11.95 8.30
C LEU A 213 -15.08 -11.72 9.10
N ALA A 214 -16.15 -12.46 8.77
CA ALA A 214 -17.42 -12.39 9.49
C ALA A 214 -17.34 -13.04 10.89
N ALA A 215 -16.47 -14.04 11.10
CA ALA A 215 -16.41 -14.83 12.33
C ALA A 215 -16.24 -13.96 13.60
N ASP A 216 -15.35 -12.96 13.55
CA ASP A 216 -15.09 -12.04 14.67
C ASP A 216 -15.89 -10.71 14.54
N GLY A 217 -16.83 -10.65 13.59
CA GLY A 217 -17.59 -9.46 13.25
C GLY A 217 -18.80 -9.19 14.15
N ARG A 218 -19.30 -7.95 14.10
CA ARG A 218 -20.65 -7.62 14.58
C ARG A 218 -21.63 -7.76 13.42
N TRP A 219 -22.63 -8.60 13.62
CA TRP A 219 -23.55 -8.99 12.57
C TRP A 219 -24.75 -8.06 12.53
N LYS A 220 -25.09 -7.59 11.33
CA LYS A 220 -26.35 -6.89 11.07
C LYS A 220 -26.98 -7.51 9.85
N LEU A 221 -28.15 -8.12 10.02
CA LEU A 221 -28.92 -8.65 8.91
C LEU A 221 -29.54 -7.49 8.13
N ILE A 222 -29.35 -7.50 6.81
CA ILE A 222 -30.04 -6.61 5.87
C ILE A 222 -30.91 -7.53 5.02
N VAL A 223 -32.22 -7.32 5.10
CA VAL A 223 -33.18 -8.08 4.30
C VAL A 223 -33.41 -7.27 3.03
N ASP A 224 -33.12 -7.89 1.88
CA ASP A 224 -33.43 -7.29 0.58
C ASP A 224 -34.94 -7.47 0.34
N ALA A 225 -35.71 -6.44 0.66
CA ALA A 225 -37.14 -6.43 0.42
C ALA A 225 -37.41 -5.97 -1.02
N ALA A 226 -37.13 -6.84 -1.99
CA ALA A 226 -37.31 -6.55 -3.42
C ALA A 226 -38.78 -6.25 -3.80
N GLU A 227 -39.75 -6.41 -2.89
CA GLU A 227 -41.19 -6.26 -3.18
C GLU A 227 -41.96 -5.27 -2.30
N SER A 228 -41.33 -4.61 -1.32
CA SER A 228 -42.01 -3.55 -0.55
C SER A 228 -41.32 -2.23 -0.80
N GLU A 229 -42.07 -1.24 -1.30
CA GLU A 229 -41.67 0.17 -1.43
C GLU A 229 -40.66 0.57 -0.35
N SER A 230 -39.38 0.67 -0.75
CA SER A 230 -38.28 1.27 -0.03
C SER A 230 -38.39 1.19 1.49
N ALA A 231 -38.01 0.05 2.09
CA ALA A 231 -37.79 -0.09 3.51
C ALA A 231 -36.53 0.69 3.97
N VAL A 232 -36.47 1.99 3.67
CA VAL A 232 -35.54 2.92 4.29
C VAL A 232 -35.96 2.99 5.75
N PRO A 233 -35.12 2.56 6.70
CA PRO A 233 -35.45 2.69 8.11
C PRO A 233 -35.70 4.17 8.43
N ASP A 234 -36.76 4.48 9.17
CA ASP A 234 -36.95 5.85 9.65
C ASP A 234 -35.78 6.21 10.58
N PHE A 235 -34.94 7.15 10.13
CA PHE A 235 -33.81 7.65 10.89
C PHE A 235 -34.18 8.89 11.72
N GLY A 236 -35.46 9.23 11.84
CA GLY A 236 -35.99 10.35 12.62
C GLY A 236 -35.54 11.71 12.09
N GLN A 237 -35.45 11.87 10.77
CA GLN A 237 -34.94 13.08 10.12
C GLN A 237 -36.07 14.03 9.72
N ASP A 238 -35.88 15.32 9.98
CA ASP A 238 -36.73 16.37 9.41
C ASP A 238 -36.47 16.47 7.89
N PRO A 239 -37.49 16.27 7.03
CA PRO A 239 -37.33 16.31 5.58
C PRO A 239 -36.86 17.67 5.04
N LEU A 240 -36.96 18.75 5.83
CA LEU A 240 -36.51 20.09 5.44
C LEU A 240 -35.04 20.36 5.78
N ILE A 241 -34.37 19.46 6.51
CA ILE A 241 -32.96 19.61 6.92
C ILE A 241 -32.20 18.33 6.61
N TYR A 242 -31.58 18.28 5.42
CA TYR A 242 -30.69 17.18 5.08
C TYR A 242 -29.43 17.19 5.96
N ARG A 243 -29.36 16.24 6.90
CA ARG A 243 -28.16 16.00 7.72
C ARG A 243 -27.82 14.52 7.68
N LEU A 244 -26.63 14.20 7.19
CA LEU A 244 -26.17 12.81 7.11
C LEU A 244 -25.79 12.29 8.52
N THR A 245 -26.74 11.66 9.21
CA THR A 245 -26.51 11.10 10.56
C THR A 245 -25.62 9.87 10.50
N ALA A 246 -24.93 9.54 11.59
CA ALA A 246 -24.09 8.34 11.65
C ALA A 246 -24.88 7.04 11.39
N ALA A 247 -26.18 7.02 11.72
CA ALA A 247 -27.06 5.87 11.44
C ALA A 247 -27.36 5.73 9.94
N LEU A 248 -27.73 6.83 9.27
CA LEU A 248 -27.94 6.88 7.83
C LEU A 248 -26.64 6.59 7.06
N GLN A 249 -25.50 7.16 7.47
CA GLN A 249 -24.19 6.85 6.87
C GLN A 249 -23.84 5.36 6.93
N ARG A 250 -24.09 4.71 8.07
CA ARG A 250 -23.84 3.28 8.23
C ARG A 250 -24.76 2.43 7.35
N TRP A 251 -26.03 2.81 7.24
CA TRP A 251 -26.98 2.09 6.39
C TRP A 251 -26.64 2.24 4.91
N VAL A 252 -26.38 3.46 4.44
CA VAL A 252 -25.95 3.72 3.04
C VAL A 252 -24.68 2.94 2.72
N ARG A 253 -23.65 2.97 3.58
CA ARG A 253 -22.42 2.19 3.36
C ARG A 253 -22.64 0.69 3.37
N ALA A 254 -23.59 0.19 4.16
CA ALA A 254 -23.86 -1.23 4.25
C ALA A 254 -24.68 -1.73 3.06
N GLN A 255 -25.52 -0.89 2.45
CA GLN A 255 -26.28 -1.23 1.25
C GLN A 255 -25.47 -1.00 -0.03
N ASP A 256 -24.86 0.18 -0.17
CA ASP A 256 -24.25 0.62 -1.42
C ASP A 256 -22.77 0.21 -1.54
N GLY A 257 -22.10 -0.06 -0.42
CA GLY A 257 -20.70 -0.55 -0.36
C GLY A 257 -19.63 0.42 -0.87
N THR A 258 -19.99 1.36 -1.76
CA THR A 258 -19.18 2.42 -2.35
C THR A 258 -20.07 3.62 -2.64
N CYS A 259 -19.49 4.78 -2.94
CA CYS A 259 -20.28 5.94 -3.33
C CYS A 259 -20.91 5.71 -4.70
N ARG A 260 -22.25 5.75 -4.81
CA ARG A 260 -22.97 5.66 -6.09
C ARG A 260 -23.02 6.97 -6.89
N PHE A 261 -22.43 8.05 -6.37
CA PHE A 261 -22.42 9.32 -7.08
C PHE A 261 -21.57 9.18 -8.37
N PRO A 262 -22.08 9.62 -9.53
CA PRO A 262 -21.33 9.56 -10.78
C PRO A 262 -19.95 10.22 -10.66
N GLY A 263 -18.88 9.46 -10.95
CA GLY A 263 -17.50 9.95 -10.90
C GLY A 263 -16.78 9.80 -9.56
N CYS A 264 -17.40 9.16 -8.56
CA CYS A 264 -16.71 8.80 -7.33
C CYS A 264 -15.89 7.51 -7.53
N THR A 265 -14.58 7.58 -7.31
CA THR A 265 -13.65 6.45 -7.32
C THR A 265 -13.08 6.21 -5.94
#